data_AF-A0A942Z9T8-F1
#
_entry.id   AF-A0A942Z9T8-F1
#
_cell.length_a   1.000
_cell.length_b   1.000
_cell.length_c   1.000
_cell.angle_alpha   90.00
_cell.angle_beta   90.00
_cell.angle_gamma   90.00
#
_symmetry.space_group_name_H-M   'P 1'
#
loop_
_entity.id
_entity.type
_entity.pdbx_description
1 polymer ?
#
loop_
_entity_poly.entity_id
_entity_poly.type
_entity_poly.pdbx_seq_one_letter_code
_entity_poly.pdbx_strand_id
1 'polypeptide(L)'
;MDKVIFILFGIFYIIYGLIVISGKKFMVRSKYEAIIQNFFFLAIIISRFIEIDGGIFIISIFILIFALIFLGQRGVYTMYNVNGETFSSILMSILEEKNISYVVNKDELVLKGYNNEVIFYRKPLNSLQINLKEIRHLDFYKELLKELSNQIKEVNLKLFPTAGIVDLLLGIGFLALVQFM
;
A
#
# COMPACT_ATOMS: atom_id res chain seq x y z
N MET A 1 11.19 -21.64 -15.29
CA MET A 1 10.07 -21.03 -14.56
C MET A 1 10.31 -19.55 -14.30
N ASP A 2 11.55 -19.17 -13.95
CA ASP A 2 11.90 -17.79 -13.54
C ASP A 2 11.66 -16.75 -14.64
N LYS A 3 11.99 -17.02 -15.90
CA LYS A 3 11.74 -16.08 -17.00
C LYS A 3 10.28 -15.64 -17.09
N VAL A 4 9.34 -16.57 -16.96
CA VAL A 4 7.90 -16.28 -17.02
C VAL A 4 7.48 -15.41 -15.84
N ILE A 5 7.98 -15.70 -14.64
CA ILE A 5 7.73 -14.89 -13.44
C ILE A 5 8.23 -13.46 -13.66
N PHE A 6 9.46 -13.28 -14.15
CA PHE A 6 10.04 -11.97 -14.43
C PHE A 6 9.26 -11.20 -15.50
N ILE A 7 8.78 -11.88 -16.56
CA ILE A 7 7.92 -11.25 -17.59
C ILE A 7 6.60 -10.76 -16.96
N LEU A 8 5.92 -11.62 -16.21
CA LEU A 8 4.63 -11.28 -15.57
C LEU A 8 4.78 -10.10 -14.61
N PHE A 9 5.83 -10.09 -13.80
CA PHE A 9 6.13 -8.98 -12.90
C PHE A 9 6.52 -7.71 -13.66
N GLY A 10 7.32 -7.83 -14.71
CA GLY A 10 7.67 -6.70 -15.58
C GLY A 10 6.43 -6.02 -16.18
N ILE A 11 5.52 -6.81 -16.75
CA ILE A 11 4.24 -6.32 -17.29
C ILE A 11 3.39 -5.70 -16.18
N PHE A 12 3.29 -6.35 -15.01
CA PHE A 12 2.52 -5.85 -13.87
C PHE A 12 3.03 -4.46 -13.42
N TYR A 13 4.34 -4.32 -13.21
CA TYR A 13 4.96 -3.06 -12.78
C TYR A 13 4.79 -1.96 -13.83
N ILE A 14 4.85 -2.30 -15.13
CA ILE A 14 4.57 -1.34 -16.20
C ILE A 14 3.13 -0.84 -16.13
N ILE A 15 2.14 -1.75 -16.08
CA ILE A 15 0.73 -1.38 -16.01
C ILE A 15 0.44 -0.56 -14.75
N TYR A 16 0.97 -1.00 -13.61
CA TYR A 16 0.80 -0.31 -12.34
C TYR A 16 1.41 1.08 -12.37
N GLY A 17 2.63 1.21 -12.90
CA GLY A 17 3.31 2.49 -13.10
C GLY A 17 2.53 3.44 -14.00
N LEU A 18 1.96 2.95 -15.11
CA LEU A 18 1.09 3.74 -15.99
C LEU A 18 -0.18 4.23 -15.27
N ILE A 19 -0.80 3.39 -14.42
CA ILE A 19 -1.96 3.79 -13.62
C ILE A 19 -1.59 4.90 -12.66
N VAL A 20 -0.48 4.78 -11.93
CA VAL A 20 0.01 5.82 -11.02
C VAL A 20 0.34 7.10 -11.82
N ILE A 21 1.00 6.97 -12.97
CA ILE A 21 1.38 8.10 -13.84
C ILE A 21 0.18 8.85 -14.42
N SER A 22 -0.95 8.17 -14.62
CA SER A 22 -2.18 8.80 -15.11
C SER A 22 -2.66 9.95 -14.21
N GLY A 23 -2.15 10.05 -12.97
CA GLY A 23 -2.55 11.06 -12.00
C GLY A 23 -3.91 10.80 -11.38
N LYS A 24 -4.55 9.66 -11.72
CA LYS A 24 -5.76 9.19 -11.06
C LYS A 24 -5.47 8.97 -9.58
N LYS A 25 -6.35 9.48 -8.72
CA LYS A 25 -6.27 9.31 -7.27
C LYS A 25 -7.02 8.06 -6.88
N PHE A 26 -6.36 7.20 -6.13
CA PHE A 26 -6.96 5.96 -5.70
C PHE A 26 -6.34 5.50 -4.38
N MET A 27 -7.09 4.63 -3.69
CA MET A 27 -6.74 4.08 -2.40
C MET A 27 -6.66 2.56 -2.53
N VAL A 28 -5.56 1.98 -2.10
CA VAL A 28 -5.32 0.53 -2.10
C VAL A 28 -5.11 0.07 -0.67
N ARG A 29 -5.58 -1.13 -0.34
CA ARG A 29 -5.22 -1.74 0.94
C ARG A 29 -3.77 -2.22 0.85
N SER A 30 -2.90 -1.80 1.76
CA SER A 30 -1.47 -2.15 1.72
C SER A 30 -1.22 -3.66 1.82
N LYS A 31 -2.21 -4.43 2.31
CA LYS A 31 -2.17 -5.90 2.25
C LYS A 31 -2.07 -6.45 0.83
N TYR A 32 -2.65 -5.79 -0.17
CA TYR A 32 -2.60 -6.25 -1.57
C TYR A 32 -1.24 -5.95 -2.19
N GLU A 33 -0.67 -4.78 -1.91
CA GLU A 33 0.71 -4.44 -2.27
C GLU A 33 1.70 -5.44 -1.67
N ALA A 34 1.54 -5.76 -0.38
CA ALA A 34 2.35 -6.77 0.29
C ALA A 34 2.20 -8.17 -0.32
N ILE A 35 0.99 -8.58 -0.73
CA ILE A 35 0.78 -9.87 -1.42
C ILE A 35 1.60 -9.90 -2.73
N ILE A 36 1.50 -8.86 -3.55
CA ILE A 36 2.16 -8.82 -4.85
C ILE A 36 3.68 -8.88 -4.68
N GLN A 37 4.23 -8.05 -3.80
CA GLN A 37 5.67 -8.04 -3.52
C GLN A 37 6.14 -9.37 -2.94
N ASN A 38 5.45 -9.92 -1.94
CA ASN A 38 5.83 -11.18 -1.31
C ASN A 38 5.69 -12.38 -2.25
N PHE A 39 4.70 -12.39 -3.16
CA PHE A 39 4.53 -13.45 -4.14
C PHE A 39 5.75 -13.54 -5.07
N PHE A 40 6.33 -12.40 -5.48
CA PHE A 40 7.55 -12.38 -6.28
C PHE A 40 8.70 -13.08 -5.57
N PHE A 41 8.99 -12.64 -4.34
CA PHE A 41 10.09 -13.19 -3.56
C PHE A 41 9.86 -14.66 -3.25
N LEU A 42 8.62 -15.04 -2.92
CA LEU A 42 8.27 -16.43 -2.66
C LEU A 42 8.51 -17.31 -3.90
N ALA A 43 8.13 -16.83 -5.09
CA ALA A 43 8.36 -17.58 -6.33
C ALA A 43 9.85 -17.82 -6.61
N ILE A 44 10.70 -16.83 -6.34
CA ILE A 44 12.17 -16.96 -6.46
C ILE A 44 12.74 -17.91 -5.40
N ILE A 45 12.24 -17.82 -4.17
CA ILE A 45 12.68 -18.71 -3.08
C ILE A 45 12.30 -20.15 -3.41
N ILE A 46 11.07 -20.40 -3.84
CA ILE A 46 10.63 -21.74 -4.22
C ILE A 46 11.49 -22.26 -5.38
N SER A 47 11.72 -21.47 -6.43
CA SER A 47 12.51 -21.93 -7.58
C SER A 47 13.96 -22.26 -7.23
N ARG A 48 14.55 -21.60 -6.23
CA ARG A 48 15.93 -21.85 -5.79
C ARG A 48 16.08 -22.98 -4.78
N PHE A 49 15.11 -23.16 -3.89
CA PHE A 49 15.27 -24.03 -2.73
C PHE A 49 14.51 -25.35 -2.83
N ILE A 50 13.59 -25.55 -3.77
CA ILE A 50 12.74 -26.76 -3.77
C ILE A 50 13.50 -28.07 -4.00
N GLU A 51 14.63 -28.02 -4.70
CA GLU A 51 15.48 -29.21 -4.99
C GLU A 51 16.62 -29.40 -3.98
N ILE A 52 16.78 -28.48 -3.03
CA ILE A 52 17.85 -28.53 -2.01
C ILE A 52 17.36 -29.38 -0.83
N ASP A 53 18.22 -30.25 -0.30
CA ASP A 53 17.92 -30.98 0.93
C ASP A 53 17.73 -30.01 2.10
N GLY A 54 16.62 -30.16 2.84
CA GLY A 54 16.15 -29.16 3.82
C GLY A 54 15.49 -27.89 3.22
N GLY A 55 15.38 -27.78 1.90
CA GLY A 55 14.79 -26.63 1.22
C GLY A 55 13.32 -26.37 1.56
N ILE A 56 12.55 -27.43 1.80
CA ILE A 56 11.14 -27.32 2.25
C ILE A 56 11.04 -26.59 3.60
N PHE A 57 11.99 -26.82 4.51
CA PHE A 57 12.03 -26.13 5.80
C PHE A 57 12.28 -24.62 5.61
N ILE A 58 13.22 -24.26 4.73
CA ILE A 58 13.50 -22.86 4.38
C ILE A 58 12.26 -22.19 3.77
N ILE A 59 11.62 -22.83 2.78
CA ILE A 59 10.40 -22.32 2.15
C ILE A 59 9.30 -22.09 3.20
N SER A 60 9.15 -23.03 4.15
CA SER A 60 8.16 -22.95 5.22
C SER A 60 8.38 -21.74 6.15
N ILE A 61 9.64 -21.43 6.48
CA ILE A 61 9.99 -20.23 7.25
C ILE A 61 9.59 -18.96 6.49
N PHE A 62 9.90 -18.87 5.20
CA PHE A 62 9.52 -17.70 4.39
C PHE A 62 8.01 -17.53 4.27
N ILE A 63 7.26 -18.62 4.11
CA ILE A 63 5.79 -18.58 4.12
C ILE A 63 5.27 -18.01 5.44
N LEU A 64 5.82 -18.45 6.59
CA LEU A 64 5.44 -17.92 7.90
C LEU A 64 5.75 -16.42 8.02
N ILE A 65 6.93 -15.97 7.59
CA ILE A 65 7.32 -14.56 7.58
C ILE A 65 6.34 -13.73 6.74
N PHE A 66 6.02 -14.18 5.53
CA PHE A 66 5.07 -13.48 4.66
C PHE A 66 3.64 -13.45 5.23
N ALA A 67 3.21 -14.52 5.91
CA ALA A 67 1.93 -14.53 6.61
C ALA A 67 1.88 -13.50 7.74
N LEU A 68 2.95 -13.38 8.54
CA LEU A 68 3.05 -12.37 9.60
C LEU A 68 3.02 -10.94 9.02
N ILE A 69 3.75 -10.69 7.93
CA ILE A 69 3.71 -9.40 7.22
C ILE A 69 2.27 -9.11 6.76
N PHE A 70 1.60 -10.08 6.15
CA PHE A 70 0.22 -9.92 5.67
C PHE A 70 -0.77 -9.57 6.78
N LEU A 71 -0.67 -10.23 7.95
CA LEU A 71 -1.47 -9.91 9.12
C LEU A 71 -1.17 -8.50 9.64
N GLY A 72 0.09 -8.10 9.63
CA GLY A 72 0.56 -6.78 10.00
C GLY A 72 0.07 -5.65 9.09
N GLN A 73 -0.37 -5.92 7.86
CA GLN A 73 -0.86 -4.88 6.93
C GLN A 73 -2.38 -4.62 6.99
N ARG A 74 -3.10 -5.33 7.88
CA ARG A 74 -4.55 -5.10 8.04
C ARG A 74 -4.81 -3.69 8.60
N GLY A 75 -5.76 -2.96 8.02
CA GLY A 75 -6.07 -1.58 8.45
C GLY A 75 -5.12 -0.52 7.92
N VAL A 76 -4.12 -0.90 7.12
CA VAL A 76 -3.20 0.02 6.45
C VAL A 76 -3.63 0.19 5.01
N TYR A 77 -3.61 1.44 4.55
CA TYR A 77 -3.99 1.79 3.19
C TYR A 77 -2.97 2.76 2.62
N THR A 78 -2.71 2.61 1.32
CA THR A 78 -1.83 3.49 0.55
C THR A 78 -2.71 4.30 -0.41
N MET A 79 -2.57 5.62 -0.36
CA MET A 79 -3.22 6.56 -1.27
C MET A 79 -2.19 7.08 -2.26
N TYR A 80 -2.54 7.02 -3.55
CA TYR A 80 -1.67 7.45 -4.64
C TYR A 80 -2.12 8.80 -5.19
N ASN A 81 -1.15 9.63 -5.55
CA ASN A 81 -1.39 10.97 -6.13
C ASN A 81 -2.18 11.93 -5.21
N VAL A 82 -2.05 11.74 -3.90
CA VAL A 82 -2.63 12.62 -2.86
C VAL A 82 -1.49 13.15 -1.99
N ASN A 83 -1.47 14.46 -1.72
CA ASN A 83 -0.48 15.03 -0.80
C ASN A 83 -1.02 14.91 0.63
N GLY A 84 -0.12 14.89 1.61
CA GLY A 84 -0.58 14.72 2.99
C GLY A 84 -1.33 15.92 3.57
N GLU A 85 -1.14 17.13 3.02
CA GLU A 85 -1.88 18.32 3.47
C GLU A 85 -3.35 18.26 3.06
N THR A 86 -3.63 18.02 1.78
CA THR A 86 -5.01 17.84 1.29
C THR A 86 -5.66 16.64 1.94
N PHE A 87 -4.92 15.54 2.13
CA PHE A 87 -5.46 14.41 2.88
C PHE A 87 -5.81 14.79 4.33
N SER A 88 -4.91 15.48 5.04
CA SER A 88 -5.17 15.85 6.44
C SER A 88 -6.41 16.74 6.55
N SER A 89 -6.59 17.68 5.61
CA SER A 89 -7.77 18.53 5.50
C SER A 89 -9.05 17.72 5.26
N ILE A 90 -9.02 16.76 4.32
CA ILE A 90 -10.13 15.84 4.05
C ILE A 90 -10.48 15.01 5.29
N LEU A 91 -9.48 14.43 5.95
CA LEU A 91 -9.70 13.62 7.15
C LEU A 91 -10.33 14.45 8.28
N MET A 92 -9.82 15.66 8.50
CA MET A 92 -10.35 16.58 9.51
C MET A 92 -11.80 16.99 9.19
N SER A 93 -12.10 17.37 7.94
CA SER A 93 -13.46 17.70 7.50
C SER A 93 -14.45 16.57 7.79
N ILE A 94 -14.08 15.33 7.45
CA ILE A 94 -14.94 14.16 7.70
C ILE A 94 -15.19 13.95 9.20
N LEU A 95 -14.16 14.10 10.03
CA LEU A 95 -14.30 13.93 11.48
C LEU A 95 -15.16 15.04 12.10
N GLU A 96 -14.99 16.29 11.65
CA GLU A 96 -15.81 17.43 12.06
C GLU A 96 -17.28 17.24 11.67
N GLU A 97 -17.57 16.83 10.43
CA GLU A 97 -18.92 16.51 9.95
C GLU A 97 -19.60 15.43 10.80
N LYS A 98 -18.83 14.47 11.31
CA LYS A 98 -19.31 13.40 12.20
C LYS A 98 -19.32 13.78 13.68
N ASN A 99 -18.98 15.02 14.03
CA ASN A 99 -18.86 15.50 15.41
C ASN A 99 -17.86 14.68 16.26
N ILE A 100 -16.83 14.14 15.63
CA ILE A 100 -15.78 13.37 16.30
C ILE A 100 -14.69 14.35 16.75
N SER A 101 -14.48 14.45 18.06
CA SER A 101 -13.42 15.28 18.62
C SER A 101 -12.04 14.64 18.43
N TYR A 102 -11.03 15.43 18.05
CA TYR A 102 -9.67 14.93 17.86
C TYR A 102 -8.57 15.90 18.33
N VAL A 103 -7.34 15.40 18.41
CA VAL A 103 -6.11 16.18 18.58
C VAL A 103 -5.14 15.80 17.48
N VAL A 104 -4.59 16.80 16.79
CA VAL A 104 -3.56 16.59 15.77
C VAL A 104 -2.19 16.70 16.41
N ASN A 105 -1.34 15.69 16.19
CA ASN A 105 0.06 15.68 16.59
C ASN A 105 0.94 15.25 15.41
N LYS A 106 1.42 16.24 14.62
CA LYS A 106 2.23 16.04 13.41
C LYS A 106 1.60 15.09 12.39
N ASP A 107 1.93 13.81 12.47
CA ASP A 107 1.56 12.71 11.57
C ASP A 107 0.53 11.76 12.21
N GLU A 108 -0.05 12.19 13.33
CA GLU A 108 -0.96 11.43 14.18
C GLU A 108 -2.21 12.25 14.47
N LEU A 109 -3.36 11.57 14.48
CA LEU A 109 -4.63 12.14 14.88
C LEU A 109 -5.24 11.25 15.95
N VAL A 110 -5.35 11.79 17.16
CA VAL A 110 -5.87 11.08 18.34
C VAL A 110 -7.36 11.40 18.50
N LEU A 111 -8.21 10.37 18.51
CA LEU A 111 -9.65 10.51 18.66
C LEU A 111 -10.04 10.61 20.14
N LYS A 112 -10.61 11.75 20.53
CA LYS A 112 -11.15 11.97 21.87
C LYS A 112 -12.49 11.26 22.01
N GLY A 113 -12.71 10.62 23.15
CA GLY A 113 -13.94 9.85 23.41
C GLY A 113 -13.92 8.42 22.88
N TYR A 114 -12.84 8.01 22.20
CA TYR A 114 -12.63 6.66 21.67
C TYR A 114 -11.35 6.05 22.22
N ASN A 115 -11.19 6.02 23.55
CA ASN A 115 -10.00 5.49 24.24
C ASN A 115 -8.65 6.08 23.75
N ASN A 116 -8.67 7.30 23.20
CA ASN A 116 -7.51 7.94 22.57
C ASN A 116 -6.91 7.11 21.42
N GLU A 117 -7.75 6.40 20.66
CA GLU A 117 -7.31 5.66 19.47
C GLU A 117 -6.71 6.60 18.41
N VAL A 118 -5.68 6.10 17.73
CA VAL A 118 -4.84 6.91 16.86
C VAL A 118 -4.98 6.52 15.40
N ILE A 119 -5.13 7.53 14.56
CA ILE A 119 -4.96 7.46 13.12
C ILE A 119 -3.58 7.99 12.79
N PHE A 120 -2.69 7.13 12.28
CA PHE A 120 -1.38 7.56 11.82
C PHE A 120 -1.43 7.76 10.31
N TYR A 121 -0.77 8.78 9.80
CA TYR A 121 -0.52 8.92 8.37
C TYR A 121 0.93 9.32 8.11
N ARG A 122 1.59 8.65 7.19
CA ARG A 122 2.97 8.94 6.78
C ARG A 122 3.02 9.22 5.29
N LYS A 123 3.97 10.05 4.87
CA LYS A 123 4.18 10.45 3.47
C LYS A 123 5.42 9.73 2.88
N PRO A 124 5.36 8.41 2.56
CA PRO A 124 6.40 7.79 1.74
C PRO A 124 6.39 8.40 0.33
N LEU A 125 7.53 8.46 -0.36
CA LEU A 125 7.70 9.12 -1.67
C LEU A 125 6.42 9.12 -2.55
N ASN A 126 5.81 10.29 -2.71
CA ASN A 126 4.64 10.58 -3.55
C ASN A 126 3.42 9.65 -3.39
N SER A 127 3.29 9.06 -2.21
CA SER A 127 2.11 8.36 -1.74
C SER A 127 1.84 8.74 -0.28
N LEU A 128 0.67 8.40 0.22
CA LEU A 128 0.33 8.59 1.61
C LEU A 128 -0.14 7.27 2.17
N GLN A 129 0.54 6.79 3.21
CA GLN A 129 0.10 5.62 3.95
C GLN A 129 -0.71 6.09 5.15
N ILE A 130 -1.94 5.59 5.28
CA ILE A 130 -2.80 5.78 6.44
C ILE A 130 -2.92 4.45 7.20
N ASN A 131 -2.71 4.49 8.50
CA ASN A 131 -2.89 3.38 9.40
C ASN A 131 -4.12 3.63 10.28
N LEU A 132 -5.17 2.87 10.00
CA LEU A 132 -6.44 2.90 10.72
C LEU A 132 -6.63 1.68 11.61
N LYS A 133 -5.56 0.94 11.95
CA LYS A 133 -5.63 -0.33 12.69
C LYS A 133 -6.43 -0.24 13.98
N GLU A 134 -6.18 0.82 14.76
CA GLU A 134 -6.75 1.00 16.08
C GLU A 134 -8.26 1.19 15.98
N ILE A 135 -8.70 2.01 15.03
CA ILE A 135 -10.12 2.37 14.86
C ILE A 135 -10.97 1.35 14.10
N ARG A 136 -10.42 0.20 13.70
CA ARG A 136 -11.15 -0.78 12.84
C ARG A 136 -12.41 -1.35 13.45
N HIS A 137 -12.45 -1.37 14.77
CA HIS A 137 -13.54 -1.94 15.55
C HIS A 137 -14.65 -0.91 15.84
N LEU A 138 -14.40 0.38 15.57
CA LEU A 138 -15.39 1.44 15.73
C LEU A 138 -16.44 1.40 14.62
N ASP A 139 -17.68 1.75 14.96
CA ASP A 139 -18.82 1.63 14.05
C ASP A 139 -18.70 2.51 12.79
N PHE A 140 -18.12 3.71 12.92
CA PHE A 140 -17.95 4.65 11.82
C PHE A 140 -16.79 4.31 10.88
N TYR A 141 -15.95 3.30 11.20
CA TYR A 141 -14.75 2.95 10.43
C TYR A 141 -15.02 2.71 8.94
N LYS A 142 -16.08 1.93 8.64
CA LYS A 142 -16.43 1.59 7.26
C LYS A 142 -16.89 2.80 6.47
N GLU A 143 -17.59 3.71 7.14
CA GLU A 143 -18.12 4.93 6.55
C GLU A 143 -16.97 5.92 6.29
N LEU A 144 -16.11 6.15 7.28
CA LEU A 144 -14.88 6.95 7.15
C LEU A 144 -14.06 6.51 5.94
N LEU A 145 -13.83 5.20 5.78
CA LEU A 145 -13.10 4.66 4.63
C LEU A 145 -13.75 4.97 3.29
N LYS A 146 -15.09 4.90 3.22
CA LYS A 146 -15.85 5.15 2.01
C LYS A 146 -15.78 6.63 1.64
N GLU A 147 -15.97 7.51 2.61
CA GLU A 147 -15.90 8.97 2.44
C GLU A 147 -14.49 9.40 2.05
N LEU A 148 -13.46 8.93 2.76
CA LEU A 148 -12.06 9.15 2.40
C LEU A 148 -11.80 8.75 0.94
N SER A 149 -12.21 7.54 0.55
CA SER A 149 -12.00 7.06 -0.82
C SER A 149 -12.76 7.87 -1.88
N ASN A 150 -13.85 8.54 -1.53
CA ASN A 150 -14.63 9.36 -2.45
C ASN A 150 -14.04 10.77 -2.54
N GLN A 151 -13.83 11.44 -1.41
CA GLN A 151 -13.32 12.81 -1.37
C GLN A 151 -11.92 12.92 -1.98
N ILE A 152 -11.03 11.92 -1.80
CA ILE A 152 -9.71 11.97 -2.45
C ILE A 152 -9.80 11.95 -3.98
N LYS A 153 -10.86 11.37 -4.58
CA LYS A 153 -11.02 11.32 -6.04
C LYS A 153 -11.43 12.67 -6.61
N GLU A 154 -12.10 13.50 -5.80
CA GLU A 154 -12.61 14.82 -6.17
C GLU A 154 -11.53 15.90 -6.09
N VAL A 155 -10.39 15.62 -5.46
CA VAL A 155 -9.26 16.54 -5.40
C VAL A 155 -8.73 16.80 -6.82
N ASN A 156 -8.78 18.06 -7.27
CA ASN A 156 -8.30 18.45 -8.60
C ASN A 156 -6.78 18.67 -8.69
N LEU A 157 -6.06 18.71 -7.57
CA LEU A 157 -4.61 18.90 -7.55
C LEU A 157 -3.89 17.72 -8.24
N LYS A 158 -3.06 18.00 -9.26
CA LYS A 158 -2.24 16.98 -9.93
C LYS A 158 -0.85 16.96 -9.30
N LEU A 159 -0.46 15.83 -8.74
CA LEU A 159 0.89 15.60 -8.22
C LEU A 159 1.75 14.89 -9.26
N PHE A 160 3.06 15.13 -9.19
CA PHE A 160 4.00 14.43 -10.05
C PHE A 160 4.16 12.97 -9.57
N PRO A 161 3.85 11.98 -10.40
CA PRO A 161 3.69 10.58 -10.00
C PRO A 161 5.04 9.82 -10.00
N THR A 162 6.03 10.30 -9.25
CA THR A 162 7.39 9.71 -9.25
C THR A 162 7.41 8.22 -8.89
N ALA A 163 6.51 7.77 -7.99
CA ALA A 163 6.35 6.36 -7.68
C ALA A 163 6.04 5.53 -8.94
N GLY A 164 5.16 6.03 -9.81
CA GLY A 164 4.83 5.35 -11.05
C GLY A 164 5.97 5.33 -12.06
N ILE A 165 6.87 6.33 -12.05
CA ILE A 165 8.10 6.30 -12.86
C ILE A 165 9.04 5.22 -12.35
N VAL A 166 9.20 5.11 -11.03
CA VAL A 166 10.00 4.03 -10.42
C VAL A 166 9.43 2.67 -10.79
N ASP A 167 8.10 2.48 -10.68
CA ASP A 167 7.43 1.24 -11.07
C ASP A 167 7.63 0.92 -12.56
N LEU A 168 7.52 1.91 -13.45
CA LEU A 168 7.83 1.74 -14.87
C LEU A 168 9.27 1.27 -15.10
N LEU A 169 10.24 1.92 -14.46
CA LEU A 169 11.66 1.59 -14.61
C LEU A 169 11.97 0.19 -14.07
N LEU A 170 11.38 -0.20 -12.94
CA LEU A 170 11.48 -1.55 -12.40
C LEU A 170 10.90 -2.57 -13.38
N GLY A 171 9.73 -2.28 -13.97
CA GLY A 171 9.09 -3.15 -14.94
C GLY A 171 9.93 -3.36 -16.21
N ILE A 172 10.49 -2.28 -16.77
CA ILE A 172 11.44 -2.33 -17.89
C ILE A 172 12.69 -3.13 -17.49
N GLY A 173 13.23 -2.91 -16.29
CA GLY A 173 14.37 -3.64 -15.76
C GLY A 173 14.12 -5.14 -15.69
N PHE A 174 12.96 -5.57 -15.20
CA PHE A 174 12.57 -6.99 -15.18
C PHE A 174 12.53 -7.60 -16.58
N LEU A 175 11.95 -6.91 -17.56
CA LEU A 175 11.91 -7.38 -18.94
C LEU A 175 13.31 -7.44 -19.58
N ALA A 176 14.19 -6.49 -19.27
CA ALA A 176 15.56 -6.50 -19.74
C ALA A 176 16.36 -7.67 -19.15
N LEU A 177 16.22 -7.95 -17.85
CA LEU A 177 16.89 -9.08 -17.20
C LEU A 177 16.56 -10.42 -17.85
N VAL A 178 15.32 -10.60 -18.33
CA VAL A 178 14.90 -11.82 -19.04
C VAL A 178 15.73 -12.08 -20.30
N GLN A 179 16.26 -11.04 -20.95
CA GLN A 179 17.12 -11.19 -22.14
C GLN A 179 18.52 -11.73 -21.80
N PHE A 180 18.95 -11.61 -20.53
CA PHE A 180 20.26 -12.06 -20.05
C PHE A 180 20.21 -13.38 -19.27
N MET A 181 19.01 -13.87 -18.95
CA MET A 181 18.75 -15.19 -18.37
C MET A 181 18.51 -16.20 -19.49
#